data_AF-A0A918NGW0-F1
#
_entry.id   AF-A0A918NGW0-F1
#
_cell.length_a   1.000
_cell.length_b   1.000
_cell.length_c   1.000
_cell.angle_alpha   90.00
_cell.angle_beta   90.00
_cell.angle_gamma   90.00
#
_symmetry.space_group_name_H-M   'P 1'
#
loop_
_entity.id
_entity.type
_entity.pdbx_description
1 polymer ?
#
loop_
_entity_poly.entity_id
_entity_poly.type
_entity_poly.pdbx_seq_one_letter_code
_entity_poly.pdbx_strand_id
1 'polypeptide(L)'
;MAGDPVTGREPAGAHGEPSVASGEPAEAHGEPPGGPVGALGEALSVVAAGPAGGRPRRRVELEPDTVERDLVKLVLTVVELLRQLMERQALRRFDTGDLTEDQEERIGLTLMLLDDRMTELRERYGLRPEDLNLDLGPLGPLLPRG
;
A
#
# COMPACT_ATOMS: atom_id res chain seq x y z
N MET A 1 78.53 -16.48 14.57
CA MET A 1 79.23 -15.29 15.11
C MET A 1 79.93 -14.59 13.96
N ALA A 2 79.21 -13.68 13.30
CA ALA A 2 79.76 -12.67 12.41
C ALA A 2 78.90 -11.43 12.66
N GLY A 3 79.53 -10.35 13.15
CA GLY A 3 78.84 -9.17 13.65
C GLY A 3 78.59 -8.15 12.55
N ASP A 4 77.44 -7.48 12.64
CA ASP A 4 77.14 -6.26 11.87
C ASP A 4 77.75 -5.03 12.57
N PRO A 5 78.40 -4.12 11.83
CA PRO A 5 78.79 -2.82 12.37
C PRO A 5 77.62 -1.83 12.29
N VAL A 6 77.38 -1.18 13.42
CA VAL A 6 76.44 -0.08 13.60
C VAL A 6 77.06 1.26 13.15
N THR A 7 76.22 2.28 13.05
CA THR A 7 76.45 3.74 13.13
C THR A 7 76.70 4.55 11.86
N GLY A 8 75.66 5.29 11.48
CA GLY A 8 75.76 6.65 10.93
C GLY A 8 74.62 7.48 11.54
N ARG A 9 74.97 8.43 12.40
CA ARG A 9 74.05 9.30 13.17
C ARG A 9 74.18 10.76 12.69
N GLU A 10 73.04 11.34 12.28
CA GLU A 10 72.58 12.76 12.38
C GLU A 10 73.45 13.92 11.80
N PRO A 11 72.91 15.14 11.50
CA PRO A 11 71.84 15.80 12.26
C PRO A 11 70.82 16.73 11.55
N ALA A 12 69.71 16.90 12.28
CA ALA A 12 68.98 18.13 12.64
C ALA A 12 68.68 19.23 11.60
N GLY A 13 67.39 19.53 11.51
CA GLY A 13 66.90 20.91 11.65
C GLY A 13 66.08 21.44 10.48
N ALA A 14 64.76 21.48 10.63
CA ALA A 14 64.03 22.74 10.63
C ALA A 14 62.55 22.50 11.00
N HIS A 15 62.18 23.11 12.11
CA HIS A 15 60.84 23.26 12.62
C HIS A 15 59.94 24.01 11.64
N GLY A 16 58.69 23.57 11.52
CA GLY A 16 57.67 24.22 10.71
C GLY A 16 56.26 23.74 11.04
N GLU A 17 55.81 23.96 12.27
CA GLU A 17 54.39 24.15 12.60
C GLU A 17 54.31 25.46 13.40
N PRO A 18 53.19 26.24 13.40
CA PRO A 18 51.82 25.78 13.17
C PRO A 18 50.94 26.73 12.33
N SER A 19 49.75 26.30 11.91
CA SER A 19 48.51 27.06 12.21
C SER A 19 47.27 26.31 11.74
N VAL A 20 46.47 25.94 12.73
CA VAL A 20 45.04 25.62 12.64
C VAL A 20 44.27 26.70 11.87
N ALA A 21 43.28 26.30 11.06
CA ALA A 21 41.90 26.72 11.21
C ALA A 21 40.98 26.13 10.12
N SER A 22 39.85 25.60 10.59
CA SER A 22 38.52 25.62 9.96
C SER A 22 38.12 24.45 9.05
N GLY A 23 37.46 23.47 9.69
CA GLY A 23 36.11 23.08 9.29
C GLY A 23 35.99 21.98 8.24
N GLU A 24 35.75 20.75 8.70
CA GLU A 24 34.82 19.86 8.01
C GLU A 24 33.40 20.44 8.16
N PRO A 25 32.65 20.61 7.08
CA PRO A 25 31.26 20.24 7.08
C PRO A 25 31.16 18.83 6.50
N ALA A 26 30.69 17.90 7.33
CA ALA A 26 30.08 16.69 6.85
C ALA A 26 28.98 17.08 5.84
N GLU A 27 29.17 16.74 4.56
CA GLU A 27 28.08 16.79 3.60
C GLU A 27 27.11 15.66 3.92
N ALA A 28 26.14 16.00 4.74
CA ALA A 28 24.93 15.25 4.93
C ALA A 28 24.16 15.16 3.60
N HIS A 29 23.85 13.92 3.23
CA HIS A 29 22.61 13.47 2.59
C HIS A 29 22.05 14.21 1.36
N GLY A 30 21.91 13.44 0.28
CA GLY A 30 20.86 13.69 -0.70
C GLY A 30 20.94 12.77 -1.91
N GLU A 31 20.85 11.45 -1.72
CA GLU A 31 20.27 10.65 -2.81
C GLU A 31 18.82 11.16 -2.95
N PRO A 32 18.38 11.65 -4.12
CA PRO A 32 17.03 12.20 -4.25
C PRO A 32 16.02 11.11 -3.89
N PRO A 33 15.07 11.35 -2.96
CA PRO A 33 14.06 10.36 -2.65
C PRO A 33 13.13 10.25 -3.86
N GLY A 34 13.33 9.24 -4.70
CA GLY A 34 12.35 8.91 -5.71
C GLY A 34 12.95 8.28 -6.95
N GLY A 35 13.00 6.95 -6.96
CA GLY A 35 12.73 6.24 -8.21
C GLY A 35 11.36 6.64 -8.79
N PRO A 36 10.98 6.15 -9.98
CA PRO A 36 9.73 6.55 -10.66
C PRO A 36 8.47 6.39 -9.80
N VAL A 37 8.52 5.58 -8.75
CA VAL A 37 7.46 5.38 -7.76
C VAL A 37 7.34 6.55 -6.75
N GLY A 38 8.46 7.17 -6.36
CA GLY A 38 8.49 8.28 -5.38
C GLY A 38 8.15 9.64 -5.97
N ALA A 39 8.57 9.90 -7.22
CA ALA A 39 8.25 11.14 -7.92
C ALA A 39 6.73 11.31 -8.17
N LEU A 40 6.00 10.20 -8.36
CA LEU A 40 4.54 10.16 -8.43
C LEU A 40 3.89 10.53 -7.09
N GLY A 41 4.50 10.10 -5.97
CA GLY A 41 4.07 10.45 -4.62
C GLY A 41 4.20 11.95 -4.34
N GLU A 42 5.32 12.56 -4.72
CA GLU A 42 5.55 14.00 -4.56
C GLU A 42 4.64 14.83 -5.49
N ALA A 43 4.49 14.43 -6.76
CA ALA A 43 3.61 15.12 -7.71
C ALA A 43 2.14 15.14 -7.23
N LEU A 44 1.68 14.06 -6.57
CA LEU A 44 0.34 13.97 -6.00
C LEU A 44 0.19 14.73 -4.68
N SER A 45 1.29 14.96 -3.94
CA SER A 45 1.29 15.74 -2.69
C SER A 45 1.13 17.24 -2.94
N VAL A 46 1.76 17.76 -4.01
CA VAL A 46 1.65 19.17 -4.41
C VAL A 46 0.23 19.53 -4.87
N VAL A 47 -0.48 18.60 -5.51
CA VAL A 47 -1.89 18.79 -5.93
C VAL A 47 -2.86 18.74 -4.73
N ALA A 48 -2.47 18.16 -3.59
CA ALA A 48 -3.34 17.99 -2.43
C ALA A 48 -3.33 19.19 -1.44
N ALA A 49 -2.39 20.14 -1.60
CA ALA A 49 -2.34 21.34 -0.77
C ALA A 49 -3.30 22.43 -1.30
N GLY A 50 -4.60 22.13 -1.33
CA GLY A 50 -5.66 23.13 -1.47
C GLY A 50 -5.90 23.89 -0.15
N PRO A 51 -6.50 25.11 -0.19
CA PRO A 51 -6.69 25.93 1.00
C PRO A 51 -7.56 25.21 2.04
N ALA A 52 -7.15 25.31 3.30
CA ALA A 52 -7.71 24.64 4.46
C ALA A 52 -9.24 24.77 4.56
N GLY A 53 -9.94 23.62 4.61
CA GLY A 53 -11.39 23.59 4.80
C GLY A 53 -12.07 22.30 4.37
N GLY A 54 -11.53 21.13 4.71
CA GLY A 54 -12.19 19.85 4.44
C GLY A 54 -11.65 18.77 5.34
N ARG A 55 -12.54 18.07 6.06
CA ARG A 55 -12.19 16.87 6.85
C ARG A 55 -11.31 15.96 5.99
N PRO A 56 -10.25 15.34 6.56
CA PRO A 56 -9.35 14.50 5.80
C PRO A 56 -10.18 13.44 5.09
N ARG A 57 -10.27 13.53 3.76
CA ARG A 57 -10.73 12.41 2.96
C ARG A 57 -9.71 11.34 3.25
N ARG A 58 -10.12 10.32 4.01
CA ARG A 58 -9.33 9.12 4.21
C ARG A 58 -9.23 8.48 2.84
N ARG A 59 -8.20 8.91 2.12
CA ARG A 59 -7.63 8.25 0.95
C ARG A 59 -7.50 6.79 1.38
N VAL A 60 -7.79 5.86 0.48
CA VAL A 60 -7.41 4.46 0.71
C VAL A 60 -5.92 4.51 1.00
N GLU A 61 -5.55 4.38 2.28
CA GLU A 61 -4.19 4.38 2.77
C GLU A 61 -3.62 3.06 2.29
N LEU A 62 -3.01 3.10 1.10
CA LEU A 62 -2.27 1.99 0.54
C LEU A 62 -0.87 2.10 1.15
N GLU A 63 -0.64 1.37 2.24
CA GLU A 63 0.69 1.24 2.81
C GLU A 63 1.58 0.47 1.81
N PRO A 64 2.78 0.94 1.47
CA PRO A 64 3.66 0.31 0.46
C PRO A 64 3.99 -1.16 0.76
N ASP A 65 4.00 -1.54 2.05
CA ASP A 65 4.27 -2.90 2.50
C ASP A 65 3.02 -3.81 2.46
N THR A 66 1.80 -3.25 2.28
CA THR A 66 0.51 -3.96 2.28
C THR A 66 -0.33 -3.78 1.02
N VAL A 67 0.17 -3.06 0.01
CA VAL A 67 -0.58 -2.72 -1.22
C VAL A 67 -1.25 -3.94 -1.85
N GLU A 68 -0.55 -5.08 -1.95
CA GLU A 68 -1.13 -6.30 -2.53
C GLU A 68 -2.39 -6.73 -1.77
N ARG A 69 -2.32 -6.77 -0.44
CA ARG A 69 -3.43 -7.17 0.43
C ARG A 69 -4.58 -6.17 0.35
N ASP A 70 -4.27 -4.87 0.32
CA ASP A 70 -5.28 -3.80 0.25
C ASP A 70 -5.98 -3.76 -1.11
N LEU A 71 -5.25 -4.02 -2.20
CA LEU A 71 -5.83 -4.17 -3.53
C LEU A 71 -6.73 -5.40 -3.64
N VAL A 72 -6.28 -6.55 -3.10
CA VAL A 72 -7.11 -7.76 -3.05
C VAL A 72 -8.37 -7.51 -2.26
N LYS A 73 -8.26 -6.89 -1.08
CA LYS A 73 -9.40 -6.49 -0.25
C LYS A 73 -10.38 -5.60 -1.03
N LEU A 74 -9.88 -4.58 -1.75
CA LEU A 74 -10.71 -3.70 -2.57
C LEU A 74 -11.44 -4.45 -3.68
N VAL A 75 -10.73 -5.31 -4.42
CA VAL A 75 -11.35 -6.10 -5.51
C VAL A 75 -12.41 -7.05 -4.96
N LEU A 76 -12.10 -7.79 -3.89
CA LEU A 76 -13.06 -8.68 -3.25
C LEU A 76 -14.27 -7.91 -2.71
N THR A 77 -14.07 -6.70 -2.19
CA THR A 77 -15.15 -5.81 -1.78
C THR A 77 -16.07 -5.44 -2.93
N VAL A 78 -15.52 -5.11 -4.11
CA VAL A 78 -16.33 -4.78 -5.31
C VAL A 78 -17.09 -6.01 -5.81
N VAL A 79 -16.44 -7.17 -5.86
CA VAL A 79 -17.11 -8.42 -6.26
C VAL A 79 -18.25 -8.78 -5.30
N GLU A 80 -18.03 -8.60 -4.00
CA GLU A 80 -19.04 -8.82 -2.97
C GLU A 80 -20.26 -7.89 -3.14
N LEU A 81 -20.02 -6.60 -3.42
CA LEU A 81 -21.09 -5.67 -3.74
C LEU A 81 -21.89 -6.12 -4.96
N LEU A 82 -21.21 -6.54 -6.04
CA LEU A 82 -21.89 -7.02 -7.24
C LEU A 82 -22.70 -8.29 -6.96
N ARG A 83 -22.18 -9.23 -6.16
CA ARG A 83 -22.89 -10.43 -5.71
C ARG A 83 -24.20 -10.06 -5.02
N GLN A 84 -24.15 -9.18 -4.02
CA GLN A 84 -25.33 -8.73 -3.27
C GLN A 84 -26.36 -8.02 -4.17
N LEU A 85 -25.88 -7.20 -5.11
CA LEU A 85 -26.77 -6.53 -6.08
C LEU A 85 -27.45 -7.54 -6.99
N MET A 86 -26.71 -8.51 -7.53
CA MET A 86 -27.26 -9.56 -8.38
C MET A 86 -28.26 -10.44 -7.63
N GLU A 87 -27.96 -10.81 -6.39
CA GLU A 87 -28.88 -11.55 -5.51
C GLU A 87 -30.18 -10.79 -5.29
N ARG A 88 -30.09 -9.50 -4.90
CA ARG A 88 -31.28 -8.66 -4.71
C ARG A 88 -32.09 -8.47 -6.00
N GLN A 89 -31.43 -8.44 -7.15
CA GLN A 89 -32.10 -8.39 -8.44
C GLN A 89 -32.75 -9.71 -8.82
N ALA A 90 -32.11 -10.84 -8.52
CA ALA A 90 -32.66 -12.17 -8.74
C ALA A 90 -33.94 -12.36 -7.91
N LEU A 91 -33.90 -12.04 -6.61
CA LEU A 91 -35.06 -12.09 -5.71
C LEU A 91 -36.21 -11.21 -6.21
N ARG A 92 -35.91 -9.96 -6.62
CA ARG A 92 -36.96 -9.08 -7.16
C ARG A 92 -37.59 -9.63 -8.44
N ARG A 93 -36.78 -10.18 -9.36
CA ARG A 93 -37.31 -10.74 -10.61
C ARG A 93 -38.10 -12.02 -10.36
N PHE A 94 -37.67 -12.84 -9.42
CA PHE A 94 -38.42 -13.99 -8.90
C PHE A 94 -39.80 -13.55 -8.41
N ASP A 95 -39.86 -12.56 -7.51
CA ASP A 95 -41.13 -12.05 -6.95
C ASP A 95 -42.06 -11.46 -8.02
N THR A 96 -41.50 -10.91 -9.11
CA THR A 96 -42.26 -10.31 -10.21
C THR A 96 -42.67 -11.34 -11.28
N GLY A 97 -42.15 -12.59 -11.20
CA GLY A 97 -42.38 -13.63 -12.20
C GLY A 97 -41.63 -13.40 -13.52
N ASP A 98 -40.56 -12.60 -13.50
CA ASP A 98 -39.76 -12.23 -14.68
C ASP A 98 -38.72 -13.31 -15.05
N LEU A 99 -38.69 -14.45 -14.35
CA LEU A 99 -37.76 -15.57 -14.57
C LEU A 99 -38.53 -16.88 -14.76
N THR A 100 -37.98 -17.76 -15.60
CA THR A 100 -38.42 -19.16 -15.67
C THR A 100 -37.74 -20.00 -14.59
N GLU A 101 -38.32 -21.14 -14.19
CA GLU A 101 -37.72 -22.07 -13.21
C GLU A 101 -36.24 -22.41 -13.55
N ASP A 102 -35.95 -22.77 -14.81
CA ASP A 102 -34.58 -23.06 -15.27
C ASP A 102 -33.61 -21.87 -15.12
N GLN A 103 -34.11 -20.63 -15.19
CA GLN A 103 -33.29 -19.43 -15.03
C GLN A 103 -33.03 -19.17 -13.55
N GLU A 104 -34.01 -19.37 -12.69
CA GLU A 104 -33.89 -19.26 -11.24
C GLU A 104 -32.85 -20.24 -10.70
N GLU A 105 -32.95 -21.51 -11.09
CA GLU A 105 -32.00 -22.56 -10.69
C GLU A 105 -30.57 -22.20 -11.12
N ARG A 106 -30.41 -21.77 -12.38
CA ARG A 106 -29.08 -21.39 -12.92
C ARG A 106 -28.47 -20.20 -12.19
N ILE A 107 -29.28 -19.18 -11.87
CA ILE A 107 -28.82 -18.01 -11.14
C ILE A 107 -28.44 -18.41 -9.72
N GLY A 108 -29.28 -19.17 -9.03
CA GLY A 108 -29.02 -19.68 -7.69
C GLY A 108 -27.70 -20.46 -7.62
N LEU A 109 -27.51 -21.43 -8.52
CA LEU A 109 -26.28 -22.22 -8.59
C LEU A 109 -25.04 -21.36 -8.86
N THR A 110 -25.16 -20.35 -9.73
CA THR A 110 -24.05 -19.45 -10.03
C THR A 110 -23.67 -18.59 -8.83
N LEU A 111 -24.65 -18.08 -8.07
CA LEU A 111 -24.41 -17.29 -6.86
C LEU A 111 -23.79 -18.14 -5.75
N MET A 112 -24.23 -19.39 -5.59
CA MET A 112 -23.62 -20.33 -4.63
C MET A 112 -22.16 -20.61 -4.98
N LEU A 113 -21.87 -20.92 -6.25
CA LEU A 113 -20.51 -21.15 -6.71
C LEU A 113 -19.63 -19.90 -6.51
N LEU A 114 -20.16 -18.71 -6.76
CA LEU A 114 -19.43 -17.47 -6.53
C LEU A 114 -19.11 -17.29 -5.03
N ASP A 115 -20.05 -17.59 -4.14
CA ASP A 115 -19.84 -17.51 -2.68
C ASP A 115 -18.73 -18.47 -2.21
N ASP A 116 -18.72 -19.70 -2.72
CA ASP A 116 -17.66 -20.67 -2.43
C ASP A 116 -16.28 -20.13 -2.86
N ARG A 117 -16.17 -19.61 -4.09
CA ARG A 117 -14.91 -19.03 -4.60
C ARG A 117 -14.49 -17.79 -3.83
N MET A 118 -15.43 -16.96 -3.40
CA MET A 118 -15.17 -15.82 -2.54
C MET A 118 -14.64 -16.25 -1.17
N THR A 119 -15.15 -17.35 -0.62
CA THR A 119 -14.63 -17.96 0.62
C THR A 119 -13.20 -18.41 0.46
N GLU A 120 -12.90 -19.21 -0.58
CA GLU A 120 -11.53 -19.68 -0.86
C GLU A 120 -10.52 -18.53 -1.02
N LEU A 121 -10.91 -17.46 -1.73
CA LEU A 121 -10.04 -16.29 -1.93
C LEU A 121 -9.83 -15.53 -0.62
N ARG A 122 -10.88 -15.30 0.17
CA ARG A 122 -10.76 -14.64 1.48
C ARG A 122 -9.81 -15.40 2.40
N GLU A 123 -9.95 -16.71 2.50
CA GLU A 123 -9.08 -17.57 3.32
C GLU A 123 -7.62 -17.48 2.86
N ARG A 124 -7.38 -17.56 1.55
CA ARG A 124 -6.02 -17.46 0.97
C ARG A 124 -5.30 -16.17 1.35
N TYR A 125 -6.01 -15.05 1.44
CA TYR A 125 -5.45 -13.75 1.77
C TYR A 125 -5.64 -13.35 3.25
N GLY A 126 -6.12 -14.27 4.09
CA GLY A 126 -6.36 -14.03 5.51
C GLY A 126 -7.32 -12.87 5.78
N LEU A 127 -8.37 -12.76 4.95
CA LEU A 127 -9.41 -11.74 5.06
C LEU A 127 -10.66 -12.35 5.68
N ARG A 128 -11.26 -11.63 6.62
CA ARG A 128 -12.56 -11.96 7.19
C ARG A 128 -13.67 -11.28 6.38
N PRO A 129 -14.93 -11.76 6.45
CA PRO A 129 -16.05 -11.12 5.77
C PRO A 129 -16.18 -9.62 6.12
N GLU A 130 -15.95 -9.25 7.38
CA GLU A 130 -16.07 -7.87 7.86
C GLU A 130 -14.99 -6.97 7.27
N ASP A 131 -13.84 -7.55 6.88
CA ASP A 131 -12.76 -6.79 6.28
C ASP A 131 -13.15 -6.31 4.88
N LEU A 132 -14.10 -6.95 4.18
CA LEU A 132 -14.58 -6.47 2.88
C LEU A 132 -15.49 -5.24 3.00
N ASN A 133 -15.95 -4.87 4.19
CA ASN A 133 -16.79 -3.69 4.33
C ASN A 133 -15.95 -2.41 4.52
N LEU A 134 -15.54 -1.83 3.40
CA LEU A 134 -14.76 -0.60 3.39
C LEU A 134 -15.57 0.60 3.90
N ASP A 135 -15.01 1.36 4.84
CA ASP A 135 -15.58 2.62 5.30
C ASP A 135 -15.14 3.77 4.37
N LEU A 136 -16.12 4.41 3.74
CA LEU A 136 -15.91 5.55 2.83
C LEU A 136 -16.04 6.89 3.57
N GLY A 137 -16.09 6.89 4.91
CA GLY A 137 -16.20 8.06 5.75
C GLY A 137 -17.62 8.65 5.70
N PRO A 138 -17.85 9.85 5.13
CA PRO A 138 -19.19 10.47 5.11
C PRO A 138 -20.26 9.68 4.36
N LEU A 139 -19.86 8.79 3.44
CA LEU A 139 -20.77 7.91 2.71
C LEU A 139 -21.12 6.63 3.47
N GLY A 140 -20.44 6.36 4.58
CA GLY A 140 -20.61 5.14 5.38
C GLY A 140 -19.95 3.91 4.75
N PRO A 141 -20.32 2.69 5.22
CA PRO A 141 -19.80 1.44 4.69
C PRO A 141 -20.23 1.20 3.23
N LEU A 142 -19.34 0.66 2.40
CA LEU A 142 -19.67 0.35 1.00
C LEU A 142 -20.70 -0.79 0.90
N LEU A 143 -20.56 -1.82 1.73
CA LEU A 143 -21.50 -2.95 1.72
C LEU A 143 -22.70 -2.64 2.61
N PRO A 144 -23.94 -2.75 2.07
CA PRO A 144 -25.17 -2.69 2.86
C PRO A 144 -25.09 -3.65 4.06
N ARG A 145 -25.54 -3.18 5.23
CA ARG A 145 -25.75 -4.07 6.38
C ARG A 145 -27.06 -4.82 6.13
N GLY A 146 -26.95 -6.12 5.85
CA GLY A 146 -28.10 -7.03 5.74
C GLY A 146 -28.90 -7.13 7.02
#